data_AF-A0A267HTL8-F1
#
_entry.id   AF-A0A267HTL8-F1
#
_cell.length_a   1.000
_cell.length_b   1.000
_cell.length_c   1.000
_cell.angle_alpha   90.00
_cell.angle_beta   90.00
_cell.angle_gamma   90.00
#
_symmetry.space_group_name_H-M   'P 1'
#
loop_
_entity.id
_entity.type
_entity.pdbx_description
1 polymer ?
#
loop_
_entity_poly.entity_id
_entity_poly.type
_entity_poly.pdbx_seq_one_letter_code
_entity_poly.pdbx_strand_id
1 'polypeptide(L)'
;MRVRKRNGAEEMLAAHPEIVIAEPTAHKGRWHEVFGNNQPIQIEIGMGKGRFISGMAKQNPTINYIGIDMQVSVVSHALDKALAAEVDNLKLLHVDGSALTEYFAESEVDQIYLNFSDPWPKKRHIKRRLTSPDFLAVDESILKPKGEIHFKTDNQGLFEYSLASFSQYGMTLKQVWLDLHHSDFSGNVMTEYEEKFSGKGQPIYRVEAQFADKTKKVS
;
A
#
# COMPACT_ATOMS: atom_id res chain seq x y z
N MET A 1 -12.85 -1.40 10.63
CA MET A 1 -13.08 -1.27 12.10
C MET A 1 -12.36 -0.02 12.57
N ARG A 2 -13.05 0.95 13.20
CA ARG A 2 -12.40 2.19 13.64
C ARG A 2 -11.42 1.90 14.78
N VAL A 3 -10.16 2.27 14.60
CA VAL A 3 -9.13 2.15 15.66
C VAL A 3 -9.41 3.23 16.72
N ARG A 4 -9.32 2.85 17.99
CA ARG A 4 -9.48 3.78 19.11
C ARG A 4 -8.19 4.60 19.27
N LYS A 5 -8.33 5.84 19.75
CA LYS A 5 -7.17 6.67 20.09
C LYS A 5 -6.30 5.91 21.11
N ARG A 6 -5.00 5.79 20.83
CA ARG A 6 -4.00 5.29 21.77
C ARG A 6 -3.34 6.49 22.44
N ASN A 7 -3.35 6.53 23.77
CA ASN A 7 -2.64 7.55 24.53
C ASN A 7 -1.13 7.33 24.40
N GLY A 8 -0.36 8.41 24.24
CA GLY A 8 1.10 8.31 24.07
C GLY A 8 1.56 7.91 22.66
N ALA A 9 0.67 7.90 21.66
CA ALA A 9 1.01 7.40 20.33
C ALA A 9 2.07 8.25 19.64
N GLU A 10 2.01 9.57 19.74
CA GLU A 10 2.98 10.49 19.12
C GLU A 10 4.37 10.32 19.74
N GLU A 11 4.44 10.26 21.08
CA GLU A 11 5.67 10.05 21.83
C GLU A 11 6.29 8.69 21.51
N MET A 12 5.45 7.65 21.36
CA MET A 12 5.91 6.32 20.95
C MET A 12 6.49 6.34 19.54
N LEU A 13 5.84 6.99 18.57
CA LEU A 13 6.40 7.10 17.21
C LEU A 13 7.73 7.85 17.22
N ALA A 14 7.81 8.97 17.95
CA ALA A 14 9.02 9.78 18.04
C ALA A 14 10.19 9.06 18.72
N ALA A 15 9.92 8.09 19.59
CA ALA A 15 10.93 7.27 20.26
C ALA A 15 11.57 6.20 19.35
N HIS A 16 11.03 5.99 18.14
CA HIS A 16 11.48 4.97 17.19
C HIS A 16 11.80 5.54 15.79
N PRO A 17 12.71 6.54 15.68
CA PRO A 17 13.05 7.16 14.40
C PRO A 17 13.72 6.21 13.41
N GLU A 18 14.27 5.09 13.88
CA GLU A 18 14.85 4.03 13.05
C GLU A 18 13.81 3.27 12.22
N ILE A 19 12.53 3.28 12.64
CA ILE A 19 11.41 2.67 11.90
C ILE A 19 10.44 3.74 11.39
N VAL A 20 10.09 4.71 12.22
CA VAL A 20 9.09 5.74 11.90
C VAL A 20 9.78 7.02 11.45
N ILE A 21 9.65 7.36 10.17
CA ILE A 21 10.36 8.51 9.62
C ILE A 21 9.57 9.80 9.88
N ALA A 22 10.14 10.69 10.70
CA ALA A 22 9.49 11.94 11.11
C ALA A 22 9.38 12.95 9.96
N GLU A 23 10.40 13.05 9.10
CA GLU A 23 10.50 14.04 8.03
C GLU A 23 10.64 13.35 6.65
N PRO A 24 9.60 12.67 6.15
CA PRO A 24 9.69 11.89 4.91
C PRO A 24 9.99 12.75 3.68
N THR A 25 9.61 14.02 3.66
CA THR A 25 9.90 14.96 2.56
C THR A 25 11.41 15.18 2.37
N ALA A 26 12.21 15.05 3.44
CA ALA A 26 13.66 15.15 3.38
C ALA A 26 14.32 13.95 2.68
N HIS A 27 13.58 12.86 2.46
CA HIS A 27 14.08 11.62 1.85
C HIS A 27 13.58 11.39 0.43
N LYS A 28 12.80 12.32 -0.14
CA LYS A 28 12.35 12.27 -1.53
C LYS A 28 13.55 12.14 -2.49
N GLY A 29 13.59 11.06 -3.27
CA GLY A 29 14.70 10.72 -4.18
C GLY A 29 15.91 10.08 -3.51
N ARG A 30 15.86 9.85 -2.19
CA ARG A 30 16.96 9.35 -1.35
C ARG A 30 16.52 8.25 -0.39
N TRP A 31 15.40 7.56 -0.65
CA TRP A 31 14.95 6.46 0.21
C TRP A 31 15.98 5.32 0.31
N HIS A 32 16.78 5.10 -0.73
CA HIS A 32 17.89 4.13 -0.72
C HIS A 32 18.93 4.43 0.37
N GLU A 33 19.14 5.70 0.74
CA GLU A 33 20.05 6.10 1.84
C GLU A 33 19.45 5.72 3.20
N VAL A 34 18.13 5.85 3.36
CA VAL A 34 17.41 5.46 4.59
C VAL A 34 17.49 3.95 4.82
N PHE A 35 17.39 3.16 3.75
CA PHE A 35 17.55 1.70 3.82
C PHE A 35 19.02 1.24 3.80
N GLY A 36 19.97 2.13 3.46
CA GLY A 36 21.38 1.80 3.31
C GLY A 36 21.69 0.85 2.15
N ASN A 37 20.78 0.71 1.18
CA ASN A 37 20.90 -0.22 0.07
C ASN A 37 20.04 0.22 -1.14
N ASN A 38 20.23 -0.42 -2.30
CA ASN A 38 19.50 -0.13 -3.54
C ASN A 38 18.47 -1.22 -3.90
N GLN A 39 17.92 -1.93 -2.90
CA GLN A 39 16.87 -2.93 -3.14
C GLN A 39 15.55 -2.26 -3.57
N PRO A 40 14.67 -2.98 -4.28
CA PRO A 40 13.36 -2.47 -4.69
C PRO A 40 12.55 -1.92 -3.52
N ILE A 41 11.81 -0.84 -3.72
CA ILE A 41 10.94 -0.23 -2.72
C ILE A 41 9.49 -0.53 -3.05
N GLN A 42 8.79 -1.18 -2.13
CA GLN A 42 7.35 -1.46 -2.24
C GLN A 42 6.60 -0.75 -1.11
N ILE A 43 5.47 -0.13 -1.42
CA ILE A 43 4.70 0.64 -0.42
C ILE A 43 3.32 0.04 -0.22
N GLU A 44 2.76 0.20 0.98
CA GLU A 44 1.35 -0.07 1.27
C GLU A 44 0.65 1.22 1.73
N ILE A 45 -0.39 1.63 1.00
CA ILE A 45 -1.19 2.82 1.33
C ILE A 45 -2.41 2.40 2.15
N GLY A 46 -2.52 2.93 3.37
CA GLY A 46 -3.55 2.52 4.32
C GLY A 46 -3.23 1.17 4.97
N MET A 47 -2.00 1.00 5.44
CA MET A 47 -1.48 -0.28 5.98
C MET A 47 -2.24 -0.82 7.19
N GLY A 48 -3.09 0.00 7.83
CA GLY A 48 -3.78 -0.41 9.03
C GLY A 48 -2.78 -0.76 10.14
N LYS A 49 -3.06 -1.84 10.87
CA LYS A 49 -2.23 -2.24 12.03
C LYS A 49 -0.91 -2.94 11.63
N GLY A 50 -0.58 -2.95 10.34
CA GLY A 50 0.76 -3.32 9.85
C GLY A 50 1.05 -4.81 9.73
N ARG A 51 0.07 -5.72 9.88
CA ARG A 51 0.32 -7.16 9.71
C ARG A 51 0.79 -7.51 8.30
N PHE A 52 0.17 -6.92 7.29
CA PHE A 52 0.55 -7.16 5.90
C PHE A 52 1.98 -6.69 5.65
N ILE A 53 2.26 -5.40 5.83
CA ILE A 53 3.58 -4.85 5.53
C ILE A 53 4.71 -5.50 6.33
N SER A 54 4.49 -5.79 7.62
CA SER A 54 5.49 -6.46 8.46
C SER A 54 5.70 -7.92 8.03
N GLY A 55 4.63 -8.62 7.63
CA GLY A 55 4.70 -9.98 7.10
C GLY A 55 5.42 -10.04 5.75
N MET A 56 5.15 -9.08 4.87
CA MET A 56 5.82 -8.94 3.57
C MET A 56 7.32 -8.67 3.76
N ALA A 57 7.68 -7.75 4.65
CA ALA A 57 9.07 -7.44 4.97
C ALA A 57 9.83 -8.68 5.49
N LYS A 58 9.20 -9.43 6.40
CA LYS A 58 9.78 -10.67 6.94
C LYS A 58 9.93 -11.78 5.90
N GLN A 59 8.96 -11.91 4.99
CA GLN A 59 8.99 -12.93 3.94
C GLN A 59 10.01 -12.60 2.84
N ASN A 60 10.28 -11.32 2.60
CA ASN A 60 11.09 -10.85 1.47
C ASN A 60 12.22 -9.92 1.95
N PRO A 61 13.30 -10.45 2.55
CA PRO A 61 14.40 -9.65 3.10
C PRO A 61 15.23 -8.88 2.05
N THR A 62 14.99 -9.13 0.76
CA THR A 62 15.65 -8.44 -0.36
C THR A 62 14.80 -7.34 -1.00
N ILE A 63 13.72 -6.93 -0.33
CA ILE A 63 12.81 -5.87 -0.77
C ILE A 63 12.62 -4.91 0.41
N ASN A 64 12.71 -3.61 0.14
CA ASN A 64 12.42 -2.56 1.11
C ASN A 64 10.93 -2.24 1.12
N TYR A 65 10.35 -2.08 2.31
CA TYR A 65 8.94 -1.81 2.51
C TYR A 65 8.70 -0.48 3.22
N ILE A 66 7.70 0.26 2.77
CA ILE A 66 7.21 1.46 3.45
C ILE A 66 5.70 1.35 3.68
N GLY A 67 5.29 1.30 4.95
CA GLY A 67 3.89 1.31 5.34
C GLY A 67 3.39 2.74 5.60
N ILE A 68 2.26 3.13 5.01
CA ILE A 68 1.73 4.49 5.08
C ILE A 68 0.33 4.47 5.70
N ASP A 69 0.10 5.31 6.72
CA ASP A 69 -1.24 5.54 7.27
C ASP A 69 -1.39 6.98 7.81
N MET A 70 -2.60 7.53 7.69
CA MET A 70 -2.90 8.91 8.11
C MET A 70 -3.32 9.01 9.58
N GLN A 71 -3.54 7.89 10.28
CA GLN A 71 -3.93 7.88 11.68
C GLN A 71 -2.77 7.48 12.60
N VAL A 72 -2.27 8.42 13.41
CA VAL A 72 -1.20 8.18 14.39
C VAL A 72 -1.41 6.94 15.27
N SER A 73 -2.64 6.70 15.74
CA SER A 73 -2.95 5.53 16.56
C SER A 73 -2.85 4.22 15.77
N VAL A 74 -3.12 4.25 14.46
CA VAL A 74 -2.95 3.10 13.56
C VAL A 74 -1.45 2.83 13.34
N VAL A 75 -0.67 3.87 13.04
CA VAL A 75 0.79 3.75 12.86
C VAL A 75 1.45 3.22 14.14
N SER A 76 1.02 3.65 15.32
CA SER A 76 1.58 3.11 16.58
C SER A 76 1.35 1.61 16.77
N HIS A 77 0.24 1.06 16.27
CA HIS A 77 0.01 -0.38 16.29
C HIS A 77 0.83 -1.11 15.22
N ALA A 78 1.04 -0.49 14.05
CA ALA A 78 1.95 -1.01 13.05
C ALA A 78 3.39 -1.04 13.58
N LEU A 79 3.81 -0.03 14.34
CA LEU A 79 5.11 0.02 14.99
C LEU A 79 5.32 -1.15 15.97
N ASP A 80 4.32 -1.49 16.80
CA ASP A 80 4.41 -2.68 17.68
C ASP A 80 4.72 -3.95 16.86
N LYS A 81 4.15 -4.08 15.65
CA LYS A 81 4.39 -5.24 14.77
C LYS A 81 5.72 -5.19 14.06
N ALA A 82 6.13 -4.02 13.59
CA ALA A 82 7.43 -3.82 12.96
C ALA A 82 8.56 -4.18 13.93
N LEU A 83 8.47 -3.73 15.19
CA LEU A 83 9.42 -4.09 16.25
C LEU A 83 9.42 -5.60 16.52
N ALA A 84 8.25 -6.23 16.62
CA ALA A 84 8.14 -7.66 16.84
C ALA A 84 8.56 -8.53 15.64
N ALA A 85 8.60 -7.96 14.43
CA ALA A 85 9.03 -8.66 13.24
C ALA A 85 10.56 -8.82 13.18
N GLU A 86 11.30 -7.94 13.87
CA GLU A 86 12.78 -7.90 13.90
C GLU A 86 13.37 -7.85 12.48
N VAL A 87 12.89 -6.90 11.68
CA VAL A 87 13.30 -6.71 10.28
C VAL A 87 13.88 -5.31 10.04
N ASP A 88 14.92 -5.23 9.22
CA ASP A 88 15.62 -3.96 8.91
C ASP A 88 15.06 -3.26 7.66
N ASN A 89 14.33 -4.00 6.83
CA ASN A 89 13.81 -3.58 5.52
C ASN A 89 12.39 -2.98 5.59
N LEU A 90 11.96 -2.44 6.73
CA LEU A 90 10.65 -1.82 6.91
C LEU A 90 10.75 -0.42 7.54
N LYS A 91 10.11 0.56 6.92
CA LYS A 91 9.85 1.90 7.48
C LYS A 91 8.36 2.21 7.50
N LEU A 92 7.95 3.10 8.40
CA LEU A 92 6.56 3.52 8.58
C LEU A 92 6.44 5.04 8.46
N LEU A 93 5.39 5.50 7.76
CA LEU A 93 5.07 6.91 7.58
C LEU A 93 3.69 7.24 8.16
N HIS A 94 3.64 8.31 8.95
CA HIS A 94 2.40 8.94 9.38
C HIS A 94 2.09 10.14 8.46
N VAL A 95 1.50 9.87 7.29
CA VAL A 95 1.24 10.88 6.25
C VAL A 95 -0.08 10.61 5.50
N ASP A 96 -0.53 11.61 4.74
CA ASP A 96 -1.67 11.47 3.83
C ASP A 96 -1.23 10.77 2.53
N GLY A 97 -1.84 9.63 2.24
CA GLY A 97 -1.57 8.85 1.02
C GLY A 97 -2.01 9.52 -0.29
N SER A 98 -2.67 10.68 -0.25
CA SER A 98 -2.94 11.49 -1.46
C SER A 98 -1.77 12.40 -1.87
N ALA A 99 -0.82 12.64 -0.96
CA ALA A 99 0.31 13.54 -1.17
C ALA A 99 1.62 12.78 -1.46
N LEU A 100 1.58 11.57 -2.03
CA LEU A 100 2.78 10.73 -2.19
C LEU A 100 3.90 11.38 -3.01
N THR A 101 3.56 12.26 -3.96
CA THR A 101 4.56 13.02 -4.72
C THR A 101 5.37 14.01 -3.86
N GLU A 102 4.96 14.31 -2.63
CA GLU A 102 5.76 15.08 -1.67
C GLU A 102 6.85 14.23 -1.00
N TYR A 103 6.63 12.91 -0.90
CA TYR A 103 7.50 11.98 -0.17
C TYR A 103 8.37 11.12 -1.10
N PHE A 104 7.94 10.91 -2.35
CA PHE A 104 8.64 10.09 -3.33
C PHE A 104 8.94 10.88 -4.61
N ALA A 105 10.12 10.67 -5.15
CA ALA A 105 10.52 11.20 -6.45
C ALA A 105 9.88 10.40 -7.58
N GLU A 106 9.99 10.93 -8.81
CA GLU A 106 9.55 10.22 -10.00
C GLU A 106 10.29 8.88 -10.11
N SER A 107 9.57 7.79 -10.38
CA SER A 107 10.14 6.45 -10.55
C SER A 107 10.98 5.94 -9.36
N GLU A 108 10.65 6.34 -8.13
CA GLU A 108 11.34 5.89 -6.92
C GLU A 108 10.77 4.59 -6.34
N VAL A 109 9.48 4.30 -6.59
CA VAL A 109 8.76 3.14 -6.05
C VAL A 109 8.64 2.04 -7.11
N ASP A 110 8.84 0.78 -6.71
CA ASP A 110 8.74 -0.39 -7.59
C ASP A 110 7.32 -0.97 -7.63
N GLN A 111 6.59 -0.95 -6.51
CA GLN A 111 5.23 -1.49 -6.41
C GLN A 111 4.38 -0.82 -5.34
N ILE A 112 3.07 -0.73 -5.57
CA ILE A 112 2.09 -0.24 -4.61
C ILE A 112 1.12 -1.37 -4.23
N TYR A 113 0.88 -1.52 -2.92
CA TYR A 113 -0.17 -2.37 -2.38
C TYR A 113 -1.34 -1.54 -1.86
N LEU A 114 -2.54 -1.96 -2.25
CA LEU A 114 -3.81 -1.43 -1.76
C LEU A 114 -4.61 -2.59 -1.17
N ASN A 115 -4.71 -2.63 0.17
CA ASN A 115 -5.38 -3.73 0.86
C ASN A 115 -6.61 -3.21 1.59
N PHE A 116 -7.80 -3.69 1.20
CA PHE A 116 -9.07 -3.40 1.88
C PHE A 116 -9.36 -1.90 2.05
N SER A 117 -8.99 -1.11 1.03
CA SER A 117 -9.21 0.34 1.00
C SER A 117 -10.68 0.73 1.19
N ASP A 118 -10.92 1.93 1.73
CA ASP A 118 -12.28 2.40 1.99
C ASP A 118 -13.12 2.44 0.70
N PRO A 119 -14.31 1.80 0.66
CA PRO A 119 -15.07 1.63 -0.58
C PRO A 119 -15.81 2.88 -1.05
N TRP A 120 -16.05 3.84 -0.16
CA TRP A 120 -16.79 5.08 -0.43
C TRP A 120 -18.02 4.87 -1.35
N PRO A 121 -19.08 4.20 -0.87
CA PRO A 121 -20.18 3.73 -1.74
C PRO A 121 -21.04 4.86 -2.34
N LYS A 122 -21.04 6.04 -1.71
CA LYS A 122 -21.81 7.20 -2.19
C LYS A 122 -21.14 7.82 -3.41
N LYS A 123 -21.89 8.03 -4.51
CA LYS A 123 -21.36 8.63 -5.77
C LYS A 123 -20.55 9.91 -5.56
N ARG A 124 -21.00 10.79 -4.67
CA ARG A 124 -20.30 12.04 -4.32
C ARG A 124 -18.91 11.86 -3.68
N HIS A 125 -18.56 10.65 -3.24
CA HIS A 125 -17.28 10.33 -2.60
C HIS A 125 -16.36 9.48 -3.49
N ILE A 126 -16.70 9.25 -4.76
CA ILE A 126 -15.89 8.42 -5.68
C ILE A 126 -14.44 8.92 -5.77
N LYS A 127 -14.22 10.24 -5.76
CA LYS A 127 -12.87 10.85 -5.77
C LYS A 127 -12.02 10.55 -4.53
N ARG A 128 -12.59 9.95 -3.48
CA ARG A 128 -11.87 9.53 -2.27
C ARG A 128 -11.36 8.08 -2.36
N ARG A 129 -11.74 7.34 -3.41
CA ARG A 129 -11.24 5.98 -3.62
C ARG A 129 -9.80 6.06 -4.09
N LEU A 130 -8.94 5.26 -3.47
CA LEU A 130 -7.51 5.17 -3.84
C LEU A 130 -7.31 4.66 -5.28
N THR A 131 -8.32 4.05 -5.89
CA THR A 131 -8.30 3.61 -7.30
C THR A 131 -8.97 4.61 -8.24
N SER A 132 -9.23 5.84 -7.81
CA SER A 132 -9.77 6.90 -8.68
C SER A 132 -8.68 7.56 -9.52
N PRO A 133 -9.01 8.16 -10.69
CA PRO A 133 -8.00 8.70 -11.61
C PRO A 133 -7.01 9.69 -10.98
N ASP A 134 -7.46 10.51 -10.02
CA ASP A 134 -6.60 11.48 -9.33
C ASP A 134 -5.50 10.79 -8.51
N PHE A 135 -5.84 9.68 -7.83
CA PHE A 135 -4.86 8.86 -7.11
C PHE A 135 -3.97 8.05 -8.06
N LEU A 136 -4.55 7.49 -9.14
CA LEU A 136 -3.76 6.77 -10.14
C LEU A 136 -2.70 7.65 -10.80
N ALA A 137 -2.97 8.94 -10.98
CA ALA A 137 -2.00 9.90 -11.51
C ALA A 137 -0.83 10.16 -10.54
N VAL A 138 -1.10 10.18 -9.23
CA VAL A 138 -0.06 10.25 -8.18
C VAL A 138 0.77 8.97 -8.18
N ASP A 139 0.12 7.81 -8.21
CA ASP A 139 0.77 6.50 -8.23
C ASP A 139 1.66 6.33 -9.47
N GLU A 140 1.17 6.72 -10.66
CA GLU A 140 1.92 6.67 -11.93
C GLU A 140 3.16 7.58 -11.93
N SER A 141 3.15 8.65 -11.14
CA SER A 141 4.28 9.58 -11.03
C SER A 141 5.43 8.94 -10.24
N ILE A 142 5.12 8.32 -9.10
CA ILE A 142 6.13 7.78 -8.19
C ILE A 142 6.61 6.37 -8.58
N LEU A 143 5.79 5.61 -9.31
CA LEU A 143 6.13 4.27 -9.76
C LEU A 143 7.15 4.29 -10.90
N LYS A 144 8.08 3.34 -10.86
CA LYS A 144 8.98 3.05 -11.99
C LYS A 144 8.18 2.64 -13.23
N PRO A 145 8.77 2.78 -14.43
CA PRO A 145 8.19 2.20 -15.63
C PRO A 145 7.87 0.71 -15.40
N LYS A 146 6.65 0.31 -15.77
CA LYS A 146 6.12 -1.06 -15.55
C LYS A 146 5.86 -1.43 -14.08
N GLY A 147 5.93 -0.47 -13.16
CA GLY A 147 5.47 -0.64 -11.79
C GLY A 147 3.99 -1.03 -11.72
N GLU A 148 3.64 -1.78 -10.68
CA GLU A 148 2.32 -2.38 -10.55
C GLU A 148 1.58 -1.92 -9.29
N ILE A 149 0.26 -1.88 -9.38
CA ILE A 149 -0.65 -1.79 -8.24
C ILE A 149 -1.21 -3.18 -7.99
N HIS A 150 -0.98 -3.69 -6.79
CA HIS A 150 -1.54 -4.93 -6.28
C HIS A 150 -2.68 -4.59 -5.33
N PHE A 151 -3.91 -4.74 -5.82
CA PHE A 151 -5.11 -4.38 -5.09
C PHE A 151 -5.89 -5.62 -4.66
N LYS A 152 -6.23 -5.73 -3.37
CA LYS A 152 -7.21 -6.72 -2.89
C LYS A 152 -8.26 -6.13 -1.96
N THR A 153 -9.47 -6.65 -2.04
CA THR A 153 -10.63 -6.23 -1.24
C THR A 153 -11.67 -7.35 -1.15
N ASP A 154 -12.49 -7.33 -0.10
CA ASP A 154 -13.72 -8.11 0.03
C ASP A 154 -14.94 -7.38 -0.55
N ASN A 155 -14.79 -6.10 -0.91
CA ASN A 155 -15.90 -5.28 -1.37
C ASN A 155 -16.06 -5.38 -2.89
N GLN A 156 -17.05 -6.17 -3.34
CA GLN A 156 -17.35 -6.35 -4.77
C GLN A 156 -17.55 -5.03 -5.52
N GLY A 157 -18.32 -4.08 -4.96
CA GLY A 157 -18.60 -2.81 -5.65
C GLY A 157 -17.37 -1.90 -5.80
N LEU A 158 -16.45 -1.92 -4.83
CA LEU A 158 -15.15 -1.26 -4.97
C LEU A 158 -14.28 -1.98 -5.99
N PHE A 159 -14.30 -3.31 -6.02
CA PHE A 159 -13.52 -4.10 -6.97
C PHE A 159 -13.96 -3.85 -8.42
N GLU A 160 -15.26 -3.94 -8.70
CA GLU A 160 -15.85 -3.63 -10.01
C GLU A 160 -15.51 -2.21 -10.47
N TYR A 161 -15.65 -1.23 -9.58
CA TYR A 161 -15.24 0.14 -9.86
C TYR A 161 -13.76 0.24 -10.20
N SER A 162 -12.90 -0.44 -9.44
CA SER A 162 -11.45 -0.36 -9.60
C SER A 162 -11.01 -0.98 -10.92
N LEU A 163 -11.56 -2.13 -11.31
CA LEU A 163 -11.31 -2.73 -12.63
C LEU A 163 -11.68 -1.77 -13.77
N ALA A 164 -12.84 -1.11 -13.68
CA ALA A 164 -13.27 -0.12 -14.67
C ALA A 164 -12.35 1.11 -14.67
N SER A 165 -11.96 1.61 -13.49
CA SER A 165 -11.07 2.77 -13.35
C SER A 165 -9.68 2.49 -13.93
N PHE A 166 -9.06 1.36 -13.58
CA PHE A 166 -7.79 0.92 -14.14
C PHE A 166 -7.85 0.80 -15.67
N SER A 167 -8.90 0.17 -16.20
CA SER A 167 -9.11 0.02 -17.65
C SER A 167 -9.26 1.38 -18.35
N GLN A 168 -10.09 2.28 -17.81
CA GLN A 168 -10.30 3.63 -18.37
C GLN A 168 -9.07 4.53 -18.27
N TYR A 169 -8.24 4.35 -17.23
CA TYR A 169 -6.96 5.03 -17.10
C TYR A 169 -5.93 4.54 -18.13
N GLY A 170 -6.16 3.38 -18.75
CA GLY A 170 -5.27 2.76 -19.74
C GLY A 170 -4.28 1.77 -19.15
N MET A 171 -4.53 1.26 -17.93
CA MET A 171 -3.71 0.22 -17.32
C MET A 171 -4.00 -1.15 -17.93
N THR A 172 -3.00 -2.03 -17.91
CA THR A 172 -3.16 -3.45 -18.24
C THR A 172 -3.44 -4.24 -16.97
N LEU A 173 -4.54 -5.00 -16.96
CA LEU A 173 -4.82 -5.96 -15.90
C LEU A 173 -4.02 -7.24 -16.16
N LYS A 174 -2.99 -7.48 -15.36
CA LYS A 174 -2.06 -8.62 -15.52
C LYS A 174 -2.69 -9.92 -15.10
N GLN A 175 -3.37 -9.90 -13.96
CA GLN A 175 -4.07 -11.04 -13.38
C GLN A 175 -5.25 -10.56 -12.53
N VAL A 176 -6.31 -11.37 -12.47
CA VAL A 176 -7.54 -11.09 -11.71
C VAL A 176 -7.99 -12.36 -11.00
N TRP A 177 -8.19 -12.27 -9.69
CA TRP A 177 -8.77 -13.33 -8.86
C TRP A 177 -10.09 -12.86 -8.30
N LEU A 178 -11.14 -13.65 -8.54
CA LEU A 178 -12.48 -13.38 -8.02
C LEU A 178 -12.78 -14.14 -6.72
N ASP A 179 -11.92 -15.10 -6.36
CA ASP A 179 -11.90 -15.79 -5.09
C ASP A 179 -10.45 -16.20 -4.76
N LEU A 180 -9.71 -15.28 -4.14
CA LEU A 180 -8.28 -15.44 -3.89
C LEU A 180 -7.97 -16.67 -3.02
N HIS A 181 -8.80 -16.96 -2.00
CA HIS A 181 -8.52 -18.03 -1.03
C HIS A 181 -8.77 -19.43 -1.58
N HIS A 182 -9.58 -19.55 -2.63
CA HIS A 182 -9.81 -20.82 -3.34
C HIS A 182 -9.07 -20.89 -4.69
N SER A 183 -8.09 -20.00 -4.90
CA SER A 183 -7.25 -20.00 -6.10
C SER A 183 -5.92 -20.75 -5.88
N ASP A 184 -5.13 -20.85 -6.94
CA ASP A 184 -3.76 -21.36 -6.92
C ASP A 184 -2.72 -20.31 -6.49
N PHE A 185 -3.16 -19.11 -6.08
CA PHE A 185 -2.27 -18.04 -5.67
C PHE A 185 -1.45 -18.42 -4.43
N SER A 186 -0.13 -18.40 -4.56
CA SER A 186 0.82 -18.65 -3.47
C SER A 186 1.41 -17.35 -2.94
N GLY A 187 1.84 -17.34 -1.68
CA GLY A 187 2.51 -16.18 -1.07
C GLY A 187 1.57 -15.07 -0.56
N ASN A 188 0.29 -15.34 -0.36
CA ASN A 188 -0.63 -14.36 0.24
C ASN A 188 -0.30 -14.10 1.71
N VAL A 189 0.21 -12.91 2.01
CA VAL A 189 0.22 -12.37 3.37
C VAL A 189 -1.14 -11.76 3.66
N MET A 190 -1.85 -12.29 4.66
CA MET A 190 -3.18 -11.81 5.04
C MET A 190 -3.11 -10.59 5.96
N THR A 191 -3.99 -9.60 5.76
CA THR A 191 -4.20 -8.52 6.73
C THR A 191 -4.93 -9.03 7.98
N GLU A 192 -4.97 -8.26 9.07
CA GLU A 192 -5.82 -8.61 10.23
C GLU A 192 -7.30 -8.65 9.85
N TYR A 193 -7.71 -7.82 8.91
CA TYR A 193 -9.07 -7.82 8.40
C TYR A 193 -9.33 -9.13 7.66
N GLU A 194 -8.48 -9.49 6.72
CA GLU A 194 -8.63 -10.69 5.90
C GLU A 194 -8.69 -11.97 6.75
N GLU A 195 -7.80 -12.15 7.73
CA GLU A 195 -7.81 -13.31 8.63
C GLU A 195 -9.11 -13.39 9.45
N LYS A 196 -9.63 -12.25 9.88
CA LYS A 196 -10.88 -12.20 10.66
C LYS A 196 -12.11 -12.57 9.83
N PHE A 197 -12.09 -12.31 8.53
CA PHE A 197 -13.26 -12.42 7.66
C PHE A 197 -13.18 -13.57 6.64
N SER A 198 -12.00 -14.14 6.39
CA SER A 198 -11.79 -15.30 5.50
C SER A 198 -12.66 -16.51 5.90
N GLY A 199 -12.84 -16.74 7.20
CA GLY A 199 -13.69 -17.82 7.73
C GLY A 199 -15.19 -17.63 7.54
N LYS A 200 -15.66 -16.51 6.96
CA LYS A 200 -17.09 -16.22 6.75
C LYS A 200 -17.59 -16.51 5.34
N GLY A 201 -16.74 -17.08 4.47
CA GLY A 201 -17.11 -17.48 3.11
C GLY A 201 -17.34 -16.34 2.13
N GLN A 202 -16.93 -15.11 2.48
CA GLN A 202 -16.93 -14.01 1.51
C GLN A 202 -15.66 -14.09 0.66
N PRO A 203 -15.77 -14.07 -0.68
CA PRO A 203 -14.61 -14.13 -1.54
C PRO A 203 -13.75 -12.88 -1.38
N ILE A 204 -12.43 -13.06 -1.46
CA ILE A 204 -11.49 -11.94 -1.57
C ILE A 204 -11.15 -11.75 -3.04
N TYR A 205 -11.40 -10.56 -3.54
CA TYR A 205 -11.05 -10.15 -4.88
C TYR A 205 -9.63 -9.59 -4.90
N ARG A 206 -8.85 -9.91 -5.93
CA ARG A 206 -7.49 -9.38 -6.14
C ARG A 206 -7.24 -9.06 -7.60
N VAL A 207 -6.50 -8.01 -7.87
CA VAL A 207 -6.04 -7.64 -9.21
C VAL A 207 -4.61 -7.11 -9.15
N GLU A 208 -3.82 -7.50 -10.14
CA GLU A 208 -2.52 -6.90 -10.44
C GLU A 208 -2.69 -6.04 -11.69
N ALA A 209 -2.48 -4.73 -11.55
CA ALA A 209 -2.65 -3.77 -12.63
C ALA A 209 -1.34 -3.02 -12.88
N GLN A 210 -0.96 -2.85 -14.14
CA GLN A 210 0.28 -2.21 -14.57
C GLN A 210 -0.03 -0.98 -15.43
N PHE A 211 0.64 0.14 -15.16
CA PHE A 211 0.53 1.33 -16.01
C PHE A 211 1.05 1.08 -17.42
N ALA A 212 0.47 1.75 -18.41
CA ALA A 212 0.96 1.68 -19.78
C ALA A 212 2.41 2.21 -19.86
N ASP A 213 3.22 1.58 -20.70
CA ASP A 213 4.61 1.99 -20.90
C ASP A 213 4.65 3.40 -21.54
N LYS A 214 5.08 4.41 -20.77
CA LYS A 214 5.15 5.81 -21.23
C LYS A 214 6.05 5.96 -22.46
N THR A 215 7.01 5.04 -22.67
CA THR A 215 7.92 5.05 -23.82
C THR A 215 7.25 4.65 -25.15
N LYS A 216 6.09 3.99 -25.12
CA LYS A 216 5.36 3.56 -26.32
C LYS A 216 4.39 4.60 -26.89
N LYS A 217 4.25 5.77 -26.26
CA LYS A 217 3.37 6.86 -26.75
C LYS A 217 3.98 7.72 -27.86
N VAL A 218 5.20 7.41 -28.30
CA VAL A 218 5.87 8.08 -29.44
C VAL A 218 6.01 7.08 -30.59
N SER A 219 4.90 6.78 -31.27
CA SER A 219 4.89 6.14 -32.59
C SER A 219 3.61 6.49 -33.33
#